data_AF-A0A9E3CNI2-F1
#
_entry.id   AF-A0A9E3CNI2-F1
#
_cell.length_a   1.000
_cell.length_b   1.000
_cell.length_c   1.000
_cell.angle_alpha   90.00
_cell.angle_beta   90.00
_cell.angle_gamma   90.00
#
_symmetry.space_group_name_H-M   'P 1'
#
loop_
_entity.id
_entity.type
_entity.pdbx_description
1 polymer ?
#
loop_
_entity_poly.entity_id
_entity_poly.type
_entity_poly.pdbx_seq_one_letter_code
_entity_poly.pdbx_strand_id
1 'polypeptide(L)'
;MQIISRKRRAAVPALTLLVALCALQAGCRGQKSANPAPNQTANAQQAAPAAPEDIAQLDADIDRLEKQAERNPADEETQDELARVYVRRAKAEQGGGRYQEALTDYQRALRHDPDNEEAQGGAAAMDQQLGGDKQEDENGAPAPLPITPNVADEEGKPAATPTPKKGDK
;
A
#
# COMPACT_ATOMS: atom_id res chain seq x y z
N MET A 1 -14.11 55.43 38.37
CA MET A 1 -13.68 56.58 37.55
C MET A 1 -13.99 56.26 36.09
N GLN A 2 -14.93 57.01 35.49
CA GLN A 2 -15.23 56.96 34.06
C GLN A 2 -14.49 58.09 33.32
N ILE A 3 -13.93 57.80 32.14
CA ILE A 3 -13.63 58.75 31.05
C ILE A 3 -13.67 57.90 29.75
N ILE A 4 -14.78 57.76 29.02
CA ILE A 4 -15.44 58.63 28.03
C ILE A 4 -14.56 59.04 26.82
N SER A 5 -14.88 58.42 25.67
CA SER A 5 -14.98 58.91 24.27
C SER A 5 -13.76 59.49 23.52
N ARG A 6 -13.59 59.08 22.24
CA ARG A 6 -14.21 59.67 21.01
C ARG A 6 -13.74 58.88 19.76
N LYS A 7 -14.64 58.18 19.05
CA LYS A 7 -15.19 58.54 17.70
C LYS A 7 -14.14 59.11 16.73
N ARG A 8 -13.97 58.55 15.52
CA ARG A 8 -14.76 58.90 14.33
C ARG A 8 -14.78 57.78 13.28
N ARG A 9 -15.99 57.45 12.83
CA ARG A 9 -16.28 56.80 11.54
C ARG A 9 -16.04 57.83 10.43
N ALA A 10 -15.48 57.41 9.30
CA ALA A 10 -15.62 58.10 8.03
C ALA A 10 -15.85 57.05 6.94
N ALA A 11 -17.08 57.04 6.44
CA ALA A 11 -17.46 56.44 5.17
C ALA A 11 -17.31 57.51 4.07
N VAL A 12 -17.38 57.06 2.80
CA VAL A 12 -18.09 57.67 1.64
C VAL A 12 -17.28 57.57 0.33
N PRO A 13 -17.95 57.33 -0.82
CA PRO A 13 -17.47 56.53 -1.95
C PRO A 13 -17.25 57.34 -3.24
N ALA A 14 -16.77 56.71 -4.32
CA ALA A 14 -16.97 57.11 -5.72
C ALA A 14 -16.33 56.01 -6.60
N LEU A 15 -17.06 55.15 -7.32
CA LEU A 15 -17.77 55.43 -8.58
C LEU A 15 -17.00 56.38 -9.50
N THR A 16 -16.07 55.84 -10.29
CA THR A 16 -15.70 56.41 -11.59
C THR A 16 -15.83 55.35 -12.67
N LEU A 17 -16.49 55.80 -13.73
CA LEU A 17 -17.14 55.05 -14.79
C LEU A 17 -16.29 55.22 -16.05
N LEU A 18 -15.90 54.09 -16.66
CA LEU A 18 -15.85 53.76 -18.09
C LEU A 18 -15.05 54.66 -19.07
N VAL A 19 -14.61 54.01 -20.16
CA VAL A 19 -14.12 54.55 -21.46
C VAL A 19 -12.58 54.70 -21.48
N ALA A 20 -11.77 54.17 -22.40
CA ALA A 20 -11.99 53.60 -23.73
C ALA A 20 -10.72 52.84 -24.21
N LEU A 21 -10.96 51.79 -25.01
CA LEU A 21 -10.38 51.62 -26.35
C LEU A 21 -8.84 51.54 -26.51
N CYS A 22 -8.31 50.34 -26.81
CA CYS A 22 -7.33 50.19 -27.89
C CYS A 22 -7.02 48.72 -28.25
N ALA A 23 -7.23 48.42 -29.54
CA ALA A 23 -6.41 47.59 -30.42
C ALA A 23 -6.18 46.09 -30.12
N LEU A 24 -6.81 45.27 -30.99
CA LEU A 24 -6.21 44.16 -31.74
C LEU A 24 -4.87 43.61 -31.20
N GLN A 25 -4.94 42.47 -30.52
CA GLN A 25 -3.90 41.46 -30.54
C GLN A 25 -4.53 40.15 -31.02
N ALA A 26 -4.65 40.02 -32.33
CA ALA A 26 -4.73 38.72 -32.98
C ALA A 26 -3.37 38.03 -32.82
N GLY A 27 -3.17 37.38 -31.68
CA GLY A 27 -2.08 36.46 -31.44
C GLY A 27 -2.66 35.07 -31.22
N CYS A 28 -2.59 34.21 -32.22
CA CYS A 28 -2.84 32.78 -32.09
C CYS A 28 -1.82 32.19 -31.11
N ARG A 29 -2.13 32.24 -29.82
CA ARG A 29 -1.38 31.54 -28.78
C ARG A 29 -2.05 30.19 -28.58
N GLY A 30 -1.37 29.16 -29.06
CA GLY A 30 -1.79 27.78 -29.00
C GLY A 30 -2.26 27.40 -27.59
N GLN A 31 -3.42 26.75 -27.57
CA GLN A 31 -3.86 25.88 -26.50
C GLN A 31 -2.69 24.98 -26.07
N LYS A 32 -2.21 25.18 -24.85
CA LYS A 32 -1.61 24.11 -24.06
C LYS A 32 -2.19 24.24 -22.65
N SER A 33 -3.45 23.84 -22.54
CA SER A 33 -4.08 23.58 -21.25
C SER A 33 -3.41 22.33 -20.68
N ALA A 34 -2.29 22.52 -19.98
CA ALA A 34 -1.72 21.49 -19.13
C ALA A 34 -2.33 21.66 -17.74
N ASN A 35 -3.59 21.26 -17.62
CA ASN A 35 -4.17 20.91 -16.34
C ASN A 35 -3.74 19.45 -16.10
N PRO A 36 -2.83 19.12 -15.17
CA PRO A 36 -2.84 17.76 -14.65
C PRO A 36 -4.09 17.70 -13.77
N ALA A 37 -5.19 17.24 -14.36
CA ALA A 37 -6.26 16.70 -13.53
C ALA A 37 -5.61 15.69 -12.58
N PRO A 38 -5.84 15.75 -11.26
CA PRO A 38 -5.56 14.58 -10.45
C PRO A 38 -6.39 13.47 -11.08
N ASN A 39 -5.72 12.39 -11.46
CA ASN A 39 -6.37 11.18 -11.91
C ASN A 39 -7.17 10.63 -10.74
N GLN A 40 -8.35 11.20 -10.51
CA GLN A 40 -9.39 10.61 -9.70
C GLN A 40 -9.97 9.47 -10.53
N THR A 41 -9.21 8.38 -10.64
CA THR A 41 -9.82 7.07 -10.75
C THR A 41 -10.29 6.69 -9.34
N ALA A 42 -11.28 7.41 -8.84
CA ALA A 42 -12.20 6.89 -7.83
C ALA A 42 -13.14 5.92 -8.57
N ASN A 43 -12.59 4.79 -8.99
CA ASN A 43 -13.39 3.64 -9.36
C ASN A 43 -12.84 2.46 -8.57
N ALA A 44 -13.52 2.16 -7.47
CA ALA A 44 -13.28 0.99 -6.62
C ALA A 44 -13.69 -0.32 -7.34
N GLN A 45 -13.33 -0.45 -8.62
CA GLN A 45 -13.69 -1.61 -9.42
C GLN A 45 -12.45 -2.15 -10.12
N GLN A 46 -11.95 -3.22 -9.50
CA GLN A 46 -11.01 -4.19 -10.06
C GLN A 46 -9.61 -3.63 -10.33
N ALA A 47 -8.76 -3.72 -9.31
CA ALA A 47 -7.32 -3.69 -9.51
C ALA A 47 -6.95 -4.91 -10.38
N ALA A 48 -6.77 -4.66 -11.67
CA ALA A 48 -5.97 -5.55 -12.50
C ALA A 48 -4.61 -5.77 -11.80
N PRO A 49 -3.94 -6.92 -12.00
CA PRO A 49 -2.57 -7.09 -11.49
C PRO A 49 -1.75 -5.93 -12.03
N ALA A 50 -1.31 -5.05 -11.14
CA ALA A 50 -0.65 -3.83 -11.56
C ALA A 50 0.68 -4.23 -12.23
N ALA A 51 0.96 -3.61 -13.38
CA ALA A 51 2.22 -3.85 -14.06
C ALA A 51 3.36 -3.46 -13.11
N PRO A 52 4.58 -4.01 -13.27
CA PRO A 52 5.71 -3.61 -12.43
C PRO A 52 5.97 -2.08 -12.44
N GLU A 53 5.61 -1.39 -13.52
CA GLU A 53 5.63 0.09 -13.59
C GLU A 53 4.67 0.75 -12.59
N ASP A 54 3.50 0.15 -12.35
CA ASP A 54 2.51 0.66 -11.40
C ASP A 54 3.00 0.51 -9.95
N ILE A 55 3.67 -0.59 -9.61
CA ILE A 55 4.27 -0.79 -8.27
C ILE A 55 5.35 0.26 -8.00
N ALA A 56 6.24 0.51 -8.96
CA ALA A 56 7.30 1.51 -8.80
C ALA A 56 6.76 2.92 -8.59
N GLN A 57 5.65 3.26 -9.24
CA GLN A 57 4.97 4.54 -9.01
C GLN A 57 4.36 4.62 -7.60
N LEU A 58 3.73 3.53 -7.12
CA LEU A 58 3.20 3.45 -5.76
C LEU A 58 4.31 3.58 -4.71
N ASP A 59 5.48 3.00 -4.94
CA ASP A 59 6.65 3.16 -4.05
C ASP A 59 7.09 4.62 -3.94
N ALA A 60 7.18 5.32 -5.08
CA ALA A 60 7.53 6.74 -5.10
C ALA A 60 6.47 7.62 -4.39
N ASP A 61 5.19 7.25 -4.50
CA ASP A 61 4.10 7.93 -3.80
C ASP A 61 4.16 7.69 -2.29
N ILE A 62 4.44 6.44 -1.84
CA ILE A 62 4.66 6.10 -0.44
C ILE A 62 5.82 6.92 0.12
N ASP A 63 6.98 6.91 -0.53
CA ASP A 63 8.15 7.68 -0.11
C ASP A 63 7.86 9.18 0.06
N ARG A 64 7.04 9.75 -0.85
CA ARG A 64 6.66 11.16 -0.77
C ARG A 64 5.73 11.41 0.42
N LEU A 65 4.72 10.57 0.59
CA LEU A 65 3.70 10.71 1.63
C LEU A 65 4.28 10.43 3.02
N GLU A 66 5.19 9.48 3.16
CA GLU A 66 5.91 9.25 4.42
C GLU A 66 6.71 10.47 4.83
N LYS A 67 7.43 11.10 3.89
CA LYS A 67 8.13 12.37 4.17
C LYS A 67 7.19 13.52 4.54
N GLN A 68 5.96 13.50 4.03
CA GLN A 68 4.94 14.48 4.41
C GLN A 68 4.42 14.19 5.83
N ALA A 69 4.14 12.94 6.14
CA ALA A 69 3.73 12.47 7.47
C ALA A 69 4.83 12.71 8.52
N GLU A 70 6.11 12.59 8.17
CA GLU A 70 7.23 12.93 9.04
C GLU A 70 7.24 14.43 9.41
N ARG A 71 6.92 15.29 8.44
CA ARG A 71 6.87 16.75 8.65
C ARG A 71 5.65 17.18 9.44
N ASN A 72 4.52 16.51 9.22
CA ASN A 72 3.27 16.77 9.93
C ASN A 72 2.52 15.47 10.23
N PRO A 73 2.83 14.77 11.34
CA PRO A 73 2.22 13.48 11.64
C PRO A 73 0.74 13.58 12.00
N ALA A 74 0.25 14.77 12.36
CA ALA A 74 -1.16 15.03 12.67
C ALA A 74 -1.99 15.38 11.41
N ASP A 75 -1.38 15.38 10.22
CA ASP A 75 -2.11 15.60 8.97
C ASP A 75 -2.90 14.35 8.59
N GLU A 76 -4.17 14.32 9.00
CA GLU A 76 -5.10 13.23 8.72
C GLU A 76 -5.22 12.96 7.22
N GLU A 77 -5.20 13.98 6.36
CA GLU A 77 -5.30 13.79 4.91
C GLU A 77 -4.09 13.01 4.36
N THR A 78 -2.89 13.31 4.85
CA THR A 78 -1.67 12.59 4.48
C THR A 78 -1.70 11.15 5.01
N GLN A 79 -2.16 10.92 6.24
CA GLN A 79 -2.27 9.56 6.81
C GLN A 79 -3.27 8.71 6.02
N ASP A 80 -4.45 9.27 5.72
CA ASP A 80 -5.49 8.61 4.96
C ASP A 80 -5.01 8.24 3.55
N GLU A 81 -4.32 9.16 2.85
CA GLU A 81 -3.78 8.86 1.52
C GLU A 81 -2.66 7.82 1.60
N LEU A 82 -1.81 7.88 2.62
CA LEU A 82 -0.76 6.88 2.82
C LEU A 82 -1.38 5.48 3.03
N ALA A 83 -2.46 5.38 3.82
CA ALA A 83 -3.23 4.14 3.95
C ALA A 83 -3.78 3.65 2.61
N ARG A 84 -4.41 4.53 1.82
CA ARG A 84 -4.93 4.19 0.48
C ARG A 84 -3.83 3.69 -0.46
N VAL A 85 -2.66 4.31 -0.45
CA VAL A 85 -1.55 3.91 -1.34
C VAL A 85 -1.00 2.55 -0.94
N TYR A 86 -0.82 2.30 0.35
CA TYR A 86 -0.43 1.00 0.86
C TYR A 86 -1.41 -0.10 0.44
N VAL A 87 -2.72 0.16 0.54
CA VAL A 87 -3.76 -0.77 0.07
C VAL A 87 -3.67 -1.04 -1.43
N ARG A 88 -3.44 0.00 -2.24
CA ARG A 88 -3.26 -0.17 -3.70
C ARG A 88 -2.04 -1.04 -4.02
N ARG A 89 -0.91 -0.84 -3.33
CA ARG A 89 0.30 -1.65 -3.53
C ARG A 89 0.06 -3.09 -3.08
N ALA A 90 -0.56 -3.30 -1.93
CA ALA A 90 -0.93 -4.63 -1.43
C ALA A 90 -1.80 -5.41 -2.43
N LYS A 91 -2.82 -4.78 -3.02
CA LYS A 91 -3.67 -5.41 -4.04
C LYS A 91 -2.88 -5.82 -5.28
N ALA A 92 -1.96 -4.99 -5.72
CA ALA A 92 -1.12 -5.26 -6.87
C ALA A 92 -0.11 -6.40 -6.59
N GLU A 93 0.46 -6.43 -5.38
CA GLU A 93 1.32 -7.52 -4.90
C GLU A 93 0.58 -8.84 -4.77
N GLN A 94 -0.63 -8.82 -4.21
CA GLN A 94 -1.54 -9.95 -4.15
C GLN A 94 -1.84 -10.48 -5.57
N GLY A 95 -2.16 -9.61 -6.52
CA GLY A 95 -2.36 -10.00 -7.92
C GLY A 95 -1.11 -10.60 -8.59
N GLY A 96 0.07 -10.28 -8.07
CA GLY A 96 1.36 -10.85 -8.48
C GLY A 96 1.82 -12.07 -7.67
N GLY A 97 1.00 -12.59 -6.75
CA GLY A 97 1.32 -13.74 -5.89
C GLY A 97 2.29 -13.44 -4.74
N ARG A 98 2.59 -12.17 -4.48
CA ARG A 98 3.47 -11.70 -3.40
C ARG A 98 2.65 -11.51 -2.11
N TYR A 99 2.17 -12.61 -1.55
CA TYR A 99 1.19 -12.57 -0.45
C TYR A 99 1.77 -12.05 0.87
N GLN A 100 3.06 -12.28 1.15
CA GLN A 100 3.71 -11.81 2.38
C GLN A 100 3.91 -10.29 2.36
N GLU A 101 4.33 -9.76 1.21
CA GLU A 101 4.47 -8.34 0.95
C GLU A 101 3.10 -7.66 1.02
N ALA A 102 2.09 -8.23 0.35
CA ALA A 102 0.73 -7.72 0.39
C ALA A 102 0.17 -7.65 1.82
N LEU A 103 0.37 -8.70 2.63
CA LEU A 103 -0.03 -8.68 4.05
C LEU A 103 0.66 -7.55 4.81
N THR A 104 1.97 -7.38 4.59
CA THR A 104 2.75 -6.33 5.25
C THR A 104 2.19 -4.96 4.92
N ASP A 105 1.80 -4.72 3.67
CA ASP A 105 1.25 -3.45 3.23
C ASP A 105 -0.17 -3.19 3.73
N TYR A 106 -1.04 -4.19 3.73
CA TYR A 106 -2.34 -4.06 4.39
C TYR A 106 -2.19 -3.73 5.88
N GLN A 107 -1.24 -4.35 6.58
CA GLN A 107 -0.95 -4.02 7.97
C GLN A 107 -0.41 -2.60 8.14
N ARG A 108 0.44 -2.11 7.23
CA ARG A 108 0.89 -0.72 7.25
C ARG A 108 -0.26 0.24 7.04
N ALA A 109 -1.15 -0.02 6.10
CA ALA A 109 -2.35 0.78 5.90
C ALA A 109 -3.17 0.91 7.20
N LEU A 110 -3.36 -0.20 7.92
CA LEU A 110 -4.08 -0.23 9.21
C LEU A 110 -3.37 0.53 10.34
N ARG A 111 -2.06 0.83 10.23
CA ARG A 111 -1.36 1.70 11.19
C ARG A 111 -1.66 3.17 10.97
N HIS A 112 -2.03 3.55 9.74
CA HIS A 112 -2.36 4.92 9.37
C HIS A 112 -3.88 5.18 9.46
N ASP A 113 -4.68 4.22 9.00
CA ASP A 113 -6.14 4.23 9.06
C ASP A 113 -6.64 2.88 9.62
N PRO A 114 -6.84 2.77 10.95
CA PRO A 114 -7.29 1.53 11.58
C PRO A 114 -8.68 1.07 11.15
N ASP A 115 -9.53 1.99 10.68
CA ASP A 115 -10.93 1.73 10.29
C ASP A 115 -11.07 1.42 8.79
N ASN A 116 -9.94 1.29 8.08
CA ASN A 116 -9.92 0.97 6.67
C ASN A 116 -10.45 -0.46 6.38
N GLU A 117 -11.73 -0.57 6.05
CA GLU A 117 -12.39 -1.87 5.81
C GLU A 117 -11.69 -2.70 4.72
N GLU A 118 -11.15 -2.04 3.70
CA GLU A 118 -10.43 -2.70 2.60
C GLU A 118 -9.11 -3.31 3.08
N ALA A 119 -8.36 -2.59 3.91
CA ALA A 119 -7.13 -3.10 4.51
C ALA A 119 -7.40 -4.22 5.53
N GLN A 120 -8.46 -4.11 6.33
CA GLN A 120 -8.86 -5.15 7.28
C GLN A 120 -9.22 -6.45 6.54
N GLY A 121 -10.07 -6.34 5.51
CA GLY A 121 -10.44 -7.48 4.67
C GLY A 121 -9.26 -8.07 3.91
N GLY A 122 -8.39 -7.22 3.36
CA GLY A 122 -7.17 -7.62 2.67
C GLY A 122 -6.20 -8.39 3.57
N ALA A 123 -5.88 -7.86 4.76
CA ALA A 123 -5.01 -8.52 5.73
C ALA A 123 -5.57 -9.88 6.16
N ALA A 124 -6.87 -9.94 6.49
CA ALA A 124 -7.53 -11.19 6.88
C ALA A 124 -7.53 -12.25 5.77
N ALA A 125 -7.64 -11.83 4.51
CA ALA A 125 -7.53 -12.73 3.36
C ALA A 125 -6.10 -13.25 3.17
N MET A 126 -5.09 -12.39 3.33
CA MET A 126 -3.68 -12.80 3.21
C MET A 126 -3.25 -13.72 4.36
N ASP A 127 -3.71 -13.47 5.58
CA ASP A 127 -3.47 -14.37 6.72
C ASP A 127 -4.04 -15.77 6.49
N GLN A 128 -5.23 -15.87 5.89
CA GLN A 128 -5.83 -17.15 5.52
C GLN A 128 -5.04 -17.85 4.42
N GLN A 129 -4.62 -17.12 3.39
CA GLN A 129 -3.82 -17.67 2.29
C GLN A 129 -2.49 -18.23 2.79
N LEU A 130 -1.75 -17.45 3.59
CA LEU A 130 -0.46 -17.84 4.16
C LEU A 130 -0.58 -18.92 5.25
N GLY A 131 -1.73 -18.97 5.94
CA GLY A 131 -2.05 -20.00 6.93
C GLY A 131 -2.45 -21.34 6.30
N GLY A 132 -3.13 -21.30 5.15
CA GLY A 132 -3.55 -22.48 4.38
C GLY A 132 -2.42 -23.21 3.65
N ASP A 133 -1.28 -22.55 3.45
CA ASP A 133 -0.06 -23.16 2.87
C ASP A 133 0.73 -24.01 3.88
N LYS A 134 0.27 -24.11 5.14
CA LYS A 134 0.78 -25.10 6.10
C LYS A 134 0.38 -26.48 5.60
N GLN A 135 1.30 -27.13 4.90
CA GLN A 135 1.21 -28.50 4.38
C GLN A 135 0.47 -29.41 5.37
N GLU A 136 -0.81 -29.62 5.10
CA GLU A 136 -1.58 -30.72 5.61
C GLU A 136 -1.17 -31.95 4.79
N ASP A 137 -0.67 -32.99 5.45
CA ASP A 137 -0.63 -34.31 4.84
C ASP A 137 -2.08 -34.78 4.52
N GLU A 138 -2.24 -35.92 3.84
CA GLU A 138 -3.56 -36.47 3.46
C GLU A 138 -4.52 -36.71 4.65
N ASN A 139 -4.09 -36.44 5.89
CA ASN A 139 -4.87 -36.56 7.12
C ASN A 139 -4.98 -35.26 7.95
N GLY A 140 -4.59 -34.10 7.41
CA GLY A 140 -4.74 -32.81 8.11
C GLY A 140 -3.76 -32.60 9.26
N ALA A 141 -2.68 -33.39 9.35
CA ALA A 141 -1.62 -33.16 10.32
C ALA A 141 -0.55 -32.25 9.70
N PRO A 142 0.02 -31.29 10.46
CA PRO A 142 1.11 -30.46 9.96
C PRO A 142 2.29 -31.37 9.58
N ALA A 143 2.79 -31.21 8.36
CA ALA A 143 3.91 -32.00 7.85
C ALA A 143 5.06 -32.04 8.89
N PRO A 144 5.50 -33.23 9.32
CA PRO A 144 6.58 -33.32 10.30
C PRO A 144 7.84 -32.66 9.74
N LEU A 145 8.45 -31.78 10.55
CA LEU A 145 9.71 -31.12 10.20
C LEU A 145 10.73 -32.16 9.70
N PRO A 146 11.51 -31.87 8.64
CA PRO A 146 12.53 -32.78 8.17
C PRO A 146 13.55 -32.98 9.28
N ILE A 147 13.54 -34.15 9.89
CA ILE A 147 14.67 -34.63 10.69
C ILE A 147 15.76 -34.91 9.65
N THR A 148 16.64 -33.94 9.40
CA THR A 148 17.87 -34.24 8.68
C THR A 148 18.61 -35.26 9.55
N PRO A 149 18.89 -36.48 9.05
CA PRO A 149 19.84 -37.34 9.72
C PRO A 149 21.17 -36.60 9.64
N ASN A 150 21.59 -36.03 10.77
CA ASN A 150 22.96 -35.61 10.94
C ASN A 150 23.82 -36.86 10.73
N VAL A 151 24.35 -37.01 9.51
CA VAL A 151 25.35 -38.00 9.15
C VAL A 151 26.63 -37.67 9.91
N ALA A 152 26.67 -38.10 11.17
CA ALA A 152 27.89 -38.38 11.88
C ALA A 152 28.02 -39.91 11.95
N ASP A 153 29.21 -40.36 11.57
CA ASP A 153 29.80 -41.67 11.86
C ASP A 153 29.47 -42.85 10.91
N GLU A 154 30.21 -42.93 9.80
CA GLU A 154 30.56 -44.22 9.16
C GLU A 154 32.01 -44.17 8.64
N GLU A 155 32.98 -44.10 9.57
CA GLU A 155 34.35 -44.59 9.32
C GLU A 155 34.45 -46.05 9.78
N GLY A 156 34.40 -46.96 8.81
CA GLY A 156 35.10 -48.25 8.83
C GLY A 156 34.49 -49.39 9.66
N LYS A 157 33.94 -50.40 8.96
CA LYS A 157 34.34 -51.84 9.05
C LYS A 157 33.34 -52.75 8.29
N PRO A 158 33.75 -53.50 7.25
CA PRO A 158 32.88 -54.51 6.65
C PRO A 158 33.00 -55.83 7.40
N ALA A 159 31.92 -56.34 7.99
CA ALA A 159 31.85 -57.74 8.39
C ALA A 159 30.43 -58.28 8.56
N ALA A 160 30.22 -59.43 7.92
CA ALA A 160 29.31 -60.52 8.26
C ALA A 160 27.84 -60.41 7.82
N THR A 161 27.57 -61.10 6.71
CA THR A 161 26.34 -61.86 6.46
C THR A 161 25.91 -62.68 7.68
N PRO A 162 24.60 -62.88 7.84
CA PRO A 162 24.12 -64.26 7.79
C PRO A 162 22.88 -64.45 6.88
N THR A 163 22.84 -65.65 6.34
CA THR A 163 21.85 -66.25 5.42
C THR A 163 20.39 -66.19 5.89
N PRO A 164 19.42 -66.17 4.96
CA PRO A 164 18.01 -66.34 5.29
C PRO A 164 17.69 -67.81 5.60
N LYS A 165 17.11 -68.08 6.78
CA LYS A 165 16.37 -69.33 7.03
C LYS A 165 15.03 -69.23 6.31
N LYS A 166 14.92 -69.87 5.15
CA LYS A 166 13.62 -70.21 4.56
C LYS A 166 13.11 -71.47 5.25
N GLY A 167 12.08 -71.31 6.08
CA GLY A 167 11.30 -72.44 6.54
C GLY A 167 10.30 -72.81 5.44
N ASP A 168 10.31 -74.06 5.01
CA ASP A 168 9.20 -74.65 4.30
C ASP A 168 9.05 -76.11 4.78
N LYS A 169 7.79 -76.50 4.86
CA LYS A 169 7.23 -77.71 5.46
C LYS A 169 7.37 -78.92 4.53
#